data_AF-A0AAV6WD05-F1
#
_entry.id   AF-A0AAV6WD05-F1
#
_cell.length_a   1.000
_cell.length_b   1.000
_cell.length_c   1.000
_cell.angle_alpha   90.00
_cell.angle_beta   90.00
_cell.angle_gamma   90.00
#
_symmetry.space_group_name_H-M   'P 1'
#
loop_
_entity.id
_entity.type
_entity.pdbx_description
1 polymer ?
#
loop_
_entity_poly.entity_id
_entity_poly.type
_entity_poly.pdbx_seq_one_letter_code
_entity_poly.pdbx_strand_id
1 'polypeptide(L)'
;MASEQDSRILLQLNLAHKKKGAVIMAEPVDIVPRTSDHTNSILEDLTTKMTEVLTRNQYQSQPPSNDSSAAQIGIKLDGTNYALWSQVVEMYISGKDKLGYINGDLPQPQSTDPIFRKWRTENAIVKGWLINSMDPVLISNFIRFPTAKMVWDAIATTYFDGTDTS
;
A
#
# COMPACT_ATOMS: atom_id res chain seq x y z
N MET A 1 -30.65 6.53 17.53
CA MET A 1 -30.77 6.81 18.99
C MET A 1 -29.37 7.13 19.51
N ALA A 2 -29.00 8.41 19.56
CA ALA A 2 -27.79 8.86 20.24
C ALA A 2 -28.10 8.97 21.73
N SER A 3 -27.18 8.48 22.56
CA SER A 3 -27.36 8.24 24.00
C SER A 3 -27.54 9.55 24.78
N GLU A 4 -28.58 9.60 25.60
CA GLU A 4 -28.94 10.69 26.52
C GLU A 4 -27.83 11.04 27.56
N GLN A 5 -26.78 10.23 27.60
CA GLN A 5 -25.59 10.44 28.43
C GLN A 5 -24.70 11.60 27.93
N ASP A 6 -24.62 11.83 26.62
CA ASP A 6 -23.72 12.85 26.04
C ASP A 6 -24.23 14.28 26.29
N SER A 7 -25.54 14.48 26.33
CA SER A 7 -26.14 15.79 26.57
C SER A 7 -25.99 16.27 28.02
N ARG A 8 -25.85 15.36 28.99
CA ARG A 8 -25.65 15.71 30.41
C ARG A 8 -24.21 16.15 30.71
N ILE A 9 -23.22 15.60 30.00
CA ILE A 9 -21.80 15.94 30.18
C ILE A 9 -21.53 17.36 29.68
N LEU A 10 -22.10 17.75 28.54
CA LEU A 10 -21.92 19.09 27.98
C LEU A 10 -22.61 20.18 28.83
N LEU A 11 -23.72 19.87 29.50
CA LEU A 11 -24.39 20.81 30.40
C LEU A 11 -23.58 21.08 31.68
N GLN A 12 -22.87 20.06 32.19
CA GLN A 12 -22.03 20.18 33.38
C GLN A 12 -20.73 20.96 33.09
N LEU A 13 -20.15 20.77 31.90
CA LEU A 13 -18.93 21.50 31.50
C LEU A 13 -19.19 23.00 31.36
N ASN A 14 -20.37 23.38 30.85
CA ASN A 14 -20.70 24.79 30.61
C ASN A 14 -21.09 25.54 31.90
N LEU A 15 -21.58 24.83 32.92
CA LEU A 15 -21.92 25.39 34.23
C LEU A 15 -20.67 25.74 35.06
N ALA A 16 -19.55 25.05 34.84
CA ALA A 16 -18.28 25.32 35.52
C ALA A 16 -17.59 26.62 35.04
N HIS A 17 -17.80 27.00 33.77
CA HIS A 17 -17.18 28.20 33.19
C HIS A 17 -17.89 29.50 33.57
N LYS A 18 -19.19 29.48 33.90
CA LYS A 18 -19.97 30.70 34.15
C LYS A 18 -19.90 31.23 35.58
N LYS A 19 -19.34 30.49 36.55
CA LYS A 19 -19.44 30.85 37.99
C LYS A 19 -18.24 31.57 38.60
N LYS A 20 -17.27 32.05 37.81
CA LYS A 20 -16.10 32.77 38.35
C LYS A 20 -16.01 34.20 37.82
N GLY A 21 -16.95 35.04 38.25
CA GLY A 21 -16.89 36.48 38.02
C GLY A 21 -17.90 37.22 38.90
N ALA A 22 -17.47 37.68 40.09
CA ALA A 22 -17.82 38.96 40.73
C ALA A 22 -17.41 39.02 42.23
N VAL A 23 -16.38 39.84 42.49
CA VAL A 23 -16.14 40.81 43.59
C VAL A 23 -16.30 40.39 45.06
N ILE A 24 -15.20 40.48 45.84
CA ILE A 24 -15.09 41.33 47.06
C ILE A 24 -13.62 41.66 47.36
N MET A 25 -13.39 42.91 47.76
CA MET A 25 -12.09 43.56 47.98
C MET A 25 -11.42 43.13 49.28
N ALA A 26 -10.09 42.88 49.24
CA ALA A 26 -9.12 43.16 50.31
C ALA A 26 -7.67 42.83 49.84
N GLU A 27 -6.76 43.81 49.89
CA GLU A 27 -5.30 43.64 49.85
C GLU A 27 -4.74 43.31 51.25
N PRO A 28 -3.42 43.03 51.46
CA PRO A 28 -2.52 42.11 50.75
C PRO A 28 -1.75 41.19 51.74
N VAL A 29 -1.33 40.00 51.32
CA VAL A 29 -0.23 39.26 52.00
C VAL A 29 0.64 38.61 50.94
N ASP A 30 1.91 39.03 50.89
CA ASP A 30 2.95 38.44 50.07
C ASP A 30 3.15 36.95 50.42
N ILE A 31 2.74 36.08 49.50
CA ILE A 31 3.33 34.76 49.34
C ILE A 31 3.57 34.57 47.85
N VAL A 32 4.83 34.69 47.44
CA VAL A 32 5.30 34.22 46.13
C VAL A 32 5.65 32.73 46.27
N PRO A 33 4.98 31.81 45.57
CA PRO A 33 5.58 30.54 45.20
C PRO A 33 6.14 30.68 43.78
N ARG A 34 7.45 30.90 43.71
CA ARG A 34 8.24 30.71 42.50
C ARG A 34 8.26 29.22 42.17
N THR A 35 7.79 28.87 40.97
CA THR A 35 8.26 27.82 40.02
C THR A 35 7.06 27.21 39.28
N SER A 36 6.55 27.90 38.25
CA SER A 36 5.62 27.32 37.25
C SER A 36 6.21 27.24 35.84
N ASP A 37 7.46 27.70 35.65
CA ASP A 37 8.00 27.86 34.29
C ASP A 37 8.74 26.60 33.80
N HIS A 38 9.29 25.80 34.72
CA HIS A 38 10.09 24.63 34.36
C HIS A 38 9.24 23.45 33.87
N THR A 39 8.04 23.26 34.45
CA THR A 39 7.14 22.15 34.09
C THR A 39 6.47 22.36 32.74
N ASN A 40 6.13 23.60 32.39
CA ASN A 40 5.59 23.93 31.08
C ASN A 40 6.64 23.67 29.98
N SER A 41 7.90 24.02 30.23
CA SER A 41 8.99 23.73 29.28
C SER A 41 9.19 22.24 29.02
N ILE A 42 9.06 21.39 30.05
CA ILE A 42 9.22 19.94 29.91
C ILE A 42 8.05 19.34 29.13
N LEU A 43 6.82 19.82 29.37
CA LEU A 43 5.63 19.35 28.66
C LEU A 43 5.66 19.72 27.17
N GLU A 44 6.13 20.92 26.84
CA GLU A 44 6.29 21.38 25.46
C GLU A 44 7.41 20.60 24.73
N ASP A 45 8.54 20.34 25.38
CA ASP A 45 9.63 19.53 24.80
C ASP A 45 9.18 18.08 24.55
N LEU A 46 8.45 17.49 25.49
CA LEU A 46 7.89 16.16 25.32
C LEU A 46 6.83 16.11 24.21
N THR A 47 5.97 17.13 24.13
CA THR A 47 4.96 17.26 23.07
C THR A 47 5.61 17.45 21.70
N THR A 48 6.69 18.24 21.64
CA THR A 48 7.48 18.47 20.43
C THR A 48 8.13 17.17 19.96
N LYS A 49 8.78 16.42 20.87
CA LYS A 49 9.39 15.12 20.55
C LYS A 49 8.37 14.07 20.15
N MET A 50 7.21 14.01 20.81
CA MET A 50 6.14 13.09 20.42
C MET A 50 5.60 13.43 19.04
N THR A 51 5.40 14.72 18.75
CA THR A 51 4.99 15.19 17.42
C THR A 51 6.05 14.83 16.38
N GLU A 52 7.33 15.05 16.67
CA GLU A 52 8.43 14.68 15.76
C GLU A 52 8.53 13.17 15.52
N VAL A 53 8.30 12.33 16.54
CA VAL A 53 8.28 10.86 16.39
C VAL A 53 7.06 10.39 15.59
N LEU A 54 5.88 10.96 15.83
CA LEU A 54 4.67 10.67 15.06
C LEU A 54 4.83 11.10 13.60
N THR A 55 5.42 12.27 13.37
CA THR A 55 5.74 12.81 12.04
C THR A 55 6.83 11.97 11.34
N ARG A 56 7.89 11.56 12.05
CA ARG A 56 8.98 10.72 11.52
C ARG A 56 8.46 9.33 11.12
N ASN A 57 7.54 8.74 11.90
CA ASN A 57 6.90 7.47 11.55
C ASN A 57 5.91 7.60 10.38
N GLN A 58 5.28 8.77 10.18
CA GLN A 58 4.44 9.04 9.01
C GLN A 58 5.25 9.21 7.71
N TYR A 59 6.52 9.64 7.80
CA TYR A 59 7.45 9.69 6.68
C TYR A 59 8.26 8.41 6.43
N GLN A 60 8.02 7.35 7.22
CA GLN A 60 8.50 6.00 6.95
C GLN A 60 7.41 5.11 6.34
N SER A 61 6.44 5.75 5.68
CA SER A 61 5.64 5.13 4.64
C SER A 61 6.40 5.26 3.31
N GLN A 62 6.32 4.18 2.53
CA GLN A 62 6.96 3.98 1.23
C GLN A 62 6.97 5.26 0.36
N PRO A 63 7.98 5.45 -0.52
CA PRO A 63 7.93 6.52 -1.52
C PRO A 63 6.54 6.53 -2.18
N PRO A 64 5.98 7.73 -2.51
CA PRO A 64 4.68 7.81 -3.16
C PRO A 64 4.72 6.85 -4.34
N SER A 65 3.87 5.84 -4.28
CA SER A 65 3.73 4.81 -5.29
C SER A 65 3.17 5.47 -6.55
N ASN A 66 4.02 6.19 -7.27
CA ASN A 66 3.84 6.55 -8.67
C ASN A 66 4.11 5.31 -9.54
N ASP A 67 3.62 4.14 -9.15
CA ASP A 67 3.70 2.93 -9.97
C ASP A 67 2.34 2.65 -10.62
N SER A 68 1.68 3.69 -11.13
CA SER A 68 0.54 3.51 -12.02
C SER A 68 0.71 4.16 -13.39
N SER A 69 1.93 4.60 -13.71
CA SER A 69 2.43 4.69 -15.08
C SER A 69 3.50 3.62 -15.30
N ALA A 70 3.24 2.39 -14.85
CA ALA A 70 4.02 1.25 -15.29
C ALA A 70 3.93 1.20 -16.81
N ALA A 71 5.06 1.39 -17.51
CA ALA A 71 5.15 1.35 -18.95
C ALA A 71 4.37 0.12 -19.46
N GLN A 72 3.29 0.37 -20.19
CA GLN A 72 2.47 -0.70 -20.72
C GLN A 72 3.32 -1.50 -21.72
N ILE A 73 3.16 -2.83 -21.73
CA ILE A 73 3.76 -3.65 -22.78
C ILE A 73 3.18 -3.17 -24.12
N GLY A 74 4.00 -2.51 -24.93
CA GLY A 74 3.55 -1.83 -26.15
C GLY A 74 3.28 -2.77 -27.32
N ILE A 75 3.79 -4.00 -27.25
CA ILE A 75 3.53 -5.06 -28.24
C ILE A 75 2.37 -5.95 -27.77
N LYS A 76 1.53 -6.36 -28.73
CA LYS A 76 0.46 -7.34 -28.50
C LYS A 76 0.80 -8.64 -29.17
N LEU A 77 0.67 -9.76 -28.45
CA LEU A 77 0.72 -11.09 -29.08
C LEU A 77 -0.43 -11.23 -30.07
N ASP A 78 -0.10 -11.49 -31.34
CA ASP A 78 -1.08 -11.66 -32.43
C ASP A 78 -1.09 -13.08 -33.01
N GLY A 79 -0.25 -13.96 -32.47
CA GLY A 79 -0.09 -15.35 -32.88
C GLY A 79 1.00 -15.60 -33.93
N THR A 80 1.60 -14.54 -34.46
CA THR A 80 2.72 -14.61 -35.43
C THR A 80 4.02 -14.05 -34.87
N ASN A 81 3.95 -13.26 -33.80
CA ASN A 81 5.07 -12.48 -33.26
C ASN A 81 5.62 -13.00 -31.93
N TYR A 82 5.45 -14.30 -31.63
CA TYR A 82 5.82 -14.89 -30.34
C TYR A 82 7.27 -14.62 -29.93
N ALA A 83 8.23 -14.75 -30.87
CA ALA A 83 9.65 -14.50 -30.62
C ALA A 83 9.91 -13.13 -29.99
N LEU A 84 9.40 -12.08 -30.62
CA LEU A 84 9.58 -10.70 -30.18
C LEU A 84 8.74 -10.41 -28.94
N TRP A 85 7.49 -10.89 -28.91
CA TRP A 85 6.59 -10.68 -27.78
C TRP A 85 7.16 -11.29 -26.50
N SER A 86 7.65 -12.53 -26.55
CA SER A 86 8.18 -13.24 -25.38
C SER A 86 9.38 -12.51 -24.79
N GLN A 87 10.34 -12.06 -25.61
CA GLN A 87 11.48 -11.28 -25.15
C GLN A 87 11.08 -9.95 -24.47
N VAL A 88 10.16 -9.20 -25.08
CA VAL A 88 9.70 -7.92 -24.52
C VAL A 88 8.97 -8.10 -23.20
N VAL A 89 8.10 -9.12 -23.12
CA VAL A 89 7.35 -9.44 -21.90
C VAL A 89 8.26 -9.95 -20.79
N GLU A 90 9.22 -10.81 -21.11
CA GLU A 90 10.22 -11.31 -20.17
C GLU A 90 11.05 -10.15 -19.58
N MET A 91 11.55 -9.25 -20.43
CA MET A 91 12.27 -8.05 -20.01
C MET A 91 11.41 -7.17 -19.10
N TYR A 92 10.14 -6.96 -19.44
CA TYR A 92 9.22 -6.16 -18.63
C TYR A 92 8.98 -6.79 -17.24
N ILE A 93 8.73 -8.10 -17.19
CA ILE A 93 8.49 -8.83 -15.93
C ILE A 93 9.76 -8.88 -15.07
N SER A 94 10.93 -9.07 -15.71
CA SER A 94 12.23 -9.05 -15.04
C SER A 94 12.54 -7.67 -14.45
N GLY A 95 12.26 -6.59 -15.18
CA GLY A 95 12.41 -5.22 -14.68
C GLY A 95 11.53 -4.88 -13.46
N LYS A 96 10.55 -5.74 -13.14
CA LYS A 96 9.68 -5.63 -11.96
C LYS A 96 10.01 -6.62 -10.85
N ASP A 97 11.11 -7.37 -10.98
CA ASP A 97 11.51 -8.43 -10.03
C ASP A 97 10.43 -9.51 -9.86
N LYS A 98 9.80 -9.91 -10.97
CA LYS A 98 8.72 -10.93 -10.97
C LYS A 98 8.96 -12.09 -11.93
N LEU A 99 10.18 -12.25 -12.44
CA LEU A 99 10.52 -13.31 -13.40
C LEU A 99 10.23 -14.71 -12.85
N GLY A 100 10.42 -14.89 -11.54
CA GLY A 100 10.13 -16.13 -10.82
C GLY A 100 8.73 -16.72 -11.03
N TYR A 101 7.74 -15.88 -11.35
CA TYR A 101 6.34 -16.31 -11.54
C TYR A 101 6.07 -16.96 -12.91
N ILE A 102 6.95 -16.81 -13.89
CA ILE A 102 6.81 -17.42 -15.22
C ILE A 102 7.84 -18.52 -15.46
N ASN A 103 9.06 -18.39 -14.95
CA ASN A 103 10.13 -19.38 -15.14
C ASN A 103 10.04 -20.56 -14.15
N GLY A 104 9.33 -20.39 -13.02
CA GLY A 104 9.13 -21.44 -12.02
C GLY A 104 10.01 -21.33 -10.77
N ASP A 105 10.88 -20.32 -10.67
CA ASP A 105 11.72 -20.11 -9.48
C ASP A 105 10.90 -19.75 -8.22
N LEU A 106 9.68 -19.21 -8.41
CA LEU A 106 8.72 -18.95 -7.34
C LEU A 106 7.52 -19.89 -7.47
N PRO A 107 7.66 -21.19 -7.10
CA PRO A 107 6.56 -22.14 -7.17
C PRO A 107 5.45 -21.77 -6.19
N GLN A 108 4.24 -22.25 -6.48
CA GLN A 108 3.08 -22.01 -5.63
C GLN A 108 3.30 -22.60 -4.22
N PRO A 109 3.24 -21.78 -3.15
CA PRO A 109 3.30 -22.27 -1.78
C PRO A 109 2.05 -23.07 -1.40
N GLN A 110 2.14 -23.85 -0.32
CA GLN A 110 0.96 -24.48 0.29
C GLN A 110 -0.04 -23.43 0.76
N SER A 111 -1.33 -23.71 0.69
CA SER A 111 -2.39 -22.75 1.07
C SER A 111 -2.34 -22.33 2.55
N THR A 112 -1.72 -23.14 3.40
CA THR A 112 -1.49 -22.88 4.82
C THR A 112 -0.27 -22.02 5.10
N ASP A 113 0.60 -21.80 4.10
CA ASP A 113 1.79 -21.00 4.25
C ASP A 113 1.44 -19.50 4.36
N PRO A 114 1.95 -18.77 5.37
CA PRO A 114 1.75 -17.32 5.48
C PRO A 114 2.11 -16.53 4.20
N ILE A 115 3.06 -17.01 3.39
CA ILE A 115 3.49 -16.33 2.16
C ILE A 115 2.51 -16.56 0.99
N PHE A 116 1.61 -17.55 1.07
CA PHE A 116 0.69 -17.90 -0.01
C PHE A 116 -0.17 -16.72 -0.45
N ARG A 117 -0.67 -15.92 0.50
CA ARG A 117 -1.49 -14.74 0.18
C ARG A 117 -0.73 -13.74 -0.68
N LYS A 118 0.53 -13.47 -0.34
CA LYS A 118 1.39 -12.55 -1.10
C LYS A 118 1.67 -13.14 -2.48
N TRP A 119 2.11 -14.39 -2.54
CA TRP A 119 2.39 -15.09 -3.80
C TRP A 119 1.16 -15.06 -4.74
N ARG A 120 -0.03 -15.33 -4.22
CA ARG A 120 -1.28 -15.33 -5.01
C ARG A 120 -1.58 -13.96 -5.62
N THR A 121 -1.39 -12.87 -4.87
CA THR A 121 -1.59 -11.50 -5.36
C THR A 121 -0.60 -11.18 -6.47
N GLU A 122 0.68 -11.44 -6.24
CA GLU A 122 1.75 -11.18 -7.20
C GLU A 122 1.60 -12.00 -8.49
N ASN A 123 1.29 -13.30 -8.36
CA ASN A 123 0.96 -14.17 -9.49
C ASN A 123 -0.23 -13.63 -10.30
N ALA A 124 -1.27 -13.09 -9.64
CA ALA A 124 -2.41 -12.51 -10.34
C ALA A 124 -2.04 -11.22 -11.10
N ILE A 125 -1.13 -10.41 -10.56
CA ILE A 125 -0.60 -9.22 -11.24
C ILE A 125 0.15 -9.63 -12.51
N VAL A 126 1.09 -10.58 -12.39
CA VAL A 126 1.87 -11.06 -13.55
C VAL A 126 0.96 -11.69 -14.60
N LYS A 127 -0.01 -12.51 -14.18
CA LYS A 127 -1.03 -13.06 -15.08
C LYS A 127 -1.80 -11.93 -15.78
N GLY A 128 -2.19 -10.89 -15.06
CA GLY A 128 -2.84 -9.71 -15.63
C GLY A 128 -2.00 -9.03 -16.70
N TRP A 129 -0.67 -8.92 -16.51
CA TRP A 129 0.23 -8.39 -17.54
C TRP A 129 0.27 -9.27 -18.79
N LEU A 130 0.36 -10.59 -18.63
CA LEU A 130 0.32 -11.53 -19.76
C LEU A 130 -0.99 -11.38 -20.56
N ILE A 131 -2.13 -11.44 -19.89
CA ILE A 131 -3.46 -11.28 -20.50
C ILE A 131 -3.64 -9.90 -21.16
N ASN A 132 -3.15 -8.85 -20.54
CA ASN A 132 -3.24 -7.50 -21.10
C ASN A 132 -2.22 -7.24 -22.20
N SER A 133 -1.30 -8.17 -22.48
CA SER A 133 -0.29 -8.06 -23.53
C SER A 133 -0.61 -8.89 -24.78
N MET A 134 -1.80 -9.47 -24.88
CA MET A 134 -2.27 -10.20 -26.06
C MET A 134 -3.39 -9.45 -26.78
N ASP A 135 -3.58 -9.78 -28.06
CA ASP A 135 -4.74 -9.38 -28.83
C ASP A 135 -6.03 -9.92 -28.15
N PRO A 136 -7.09 -9.11 -28.01
CA PRO A 136 -8.34 -9.53 -27.41
C PRO A 136 -8.90 -10.86 -27.93
N VAL A 137 -8.69 -11.18 -29.21
CA VAL A 137 -9.22 -12.42 -29.80
C VAL A 137 -8.56 -13.68 -29.22
N LEU A 138 -7.34 -13.55 -28.68
CA LEU A 138 -6.57 -14.66 -28.10
C LEU A 138 -6.83 -14.87 -26.61
N ILE A 139 -7.36 -13.85 -25.90
CA ILE A 139 -7.54 -13.87 -24.44
C ILE A 139 -8.36 -15.08 -23.95
N SER A 140 -9.40 -15.44 -24.69
CA SER A 140 -10.32 -16.52 -24.34
C SER A 140 -9.61 -17.87 -24.19
N ASN A 141 -8.52 -18.09 -24.92
CA ASN A 141 -7.74 -19.32 -24.89
C ASN A 141 -6.91 -19.46 -23.61
N PHE A 142 -6.50 -18.34 -23.00
CA PHE A 142 -5.51 -18.35 -21.92
C PHE A 142 -6.03 -17.85 -20.56
N ILE A 143 -7.13 -17.10 -20.52
CA ILE A 143 -7.62 -16.46 -19.30
C ILE A 143 -7.95 -17.44 -18.16
N ARG A 144 -8.30 -18.69 -18.50
CA ARG A 144 -8.74 -19.71 -17.54
C ARG A 144 -7.60 -20.42 -16.82
N PHE A 145 -6.35 -20.27 -17.26
CA PHE A 145 -5.20 -20.88 -16.56
C PHE A 145 -5.03 -20.24 -15.17
N PRO A 146 -4.81 -21.04 -14.11
CA PRO A 146 -4.83 -20.53 -12.74
C PRO A 146 -3.60 -19.69 -12.38
N THR A 147 -2.45 -19.93 -13.01
CA THR A 147 -1.18 -19.27 -12.68
C THR A 147 -0.58 -18.55 -13.89
N ALA A 148 0.25 -17.53 -13.63
CA ALA A 148 1.00 -16.84 -14.67
C ALA A 148 1.91 -17.81 -15.43
N LYS A 149 2.58 -18.72 -14.72
CA LYS A 149 3.37 -19.79 -15.32
C LYS A 149 2.58 -20.64 -16.31
N MET A 150 1.38 -21.09 -15.94
CA MET A 150 0.57 -21.90 -16.85
C MET A 150 0.12 -21.11 -18.10
N VAL A 151 -0.16 -19.81 -17.96
CA VAL A 151 -0.42 -18.95 -19.13
C VAL A 151 0.82 -18.86 -20.01
N TRP A 152 1.98 -18.57 -19.42
CA TRP A 152 3.25 -18.46 -20.14
C TRP A 152 3.60 -19.73 -20.91
N ASP A 153 3.59 -20.88 -20.22
CA ASP A 153 3.92 -22.18 -20.81
C ASP A 153 2.92 -22.57 -21.92
N ALA A 154 1.63 -22.25 -21.75
CA ALA A 154 0.61 -22.51 -22.76
C ALA A 154 0.79 -21.64 -24.01
N ILE A 155 1.14 -20.36 -23.85
CA ILE A 155 1.44 -19.46 -24.98
C ILE A 155 2.66 -19.98 -25.74
N ALA A 156 3.73 -20.31 -25.02
CA ALA A 156 4.95 -20.89 -25.60
C ALA A 156 4.62 -22.16 -26.38
N THR A 157 3.88 -23.10 -25.79
CA THR A 157 3.48 -24.34 -26.46
C THR A 157 2.63 -24.10 -27.71
N THR A 158 1.83 -23.03 -27.74
CA THR A 158 0.90 -22.75 -28.84
C THR A 158 1.59 -22.05 -30.02
N TYR A 159 2.52 -21.13 -29.75
CA TYR A 159 3.07 -20.22 -30.77
C TYR A 159 4.57 -20.31 -30.99
N PHE A 160 5.31 -21.06 -30.17
CA PHE A 160 6.71 -21.33 -30.44
C PHE A 160 6.82 -22.33 -31.60
N ASP A 161 7.40 -21.91 -32.72
CA ASP A 161 7.56 -22.76 -33.91
C ASP A 161 8.96 -23.39 -34.02
N GLY A 162 9.85 -23.14 -33.06
CA GLY A 162 11.21 -23.67 -33.04
C GLY A 162 12.18 -23.03 -34.03
N THR A 163 11.74 -22.03 -34.81
CA THR A 163 12.59 -21.39 -35.83
C THR A 163 13.39 -20.19 -35.31
N ASP A 164 13.13 -19.74 -34.08
CA ASP A 164 13.79 -18.60 -33.43
C ASP A 164 15.15 -18.91 -32.77
N THR A 165 15.65 -20.14 -32.90
CA THR A 165 17.02 -20.52 -32.51
C THR A 165 17.89 -20.68 -33.75
N SER A 166 18.59 -19.61 -34.15
CA SER A 166 19.76 -19.65 -35.03
C SER A 166 20.97 -19.06 -34.32
#